data_AF-A0A7J7QUQ7-F1
#
_entry.id   AF-A0A7J7QUQ7-F1
#
_cell.length_a   1.000
_cell.length_b   1.000
_cell.length_c   1.000
_cell.angle_alpha   90.00
_cell.angle_beta   90.00
_cell.angle_gamma   90.00
#
_symmetry.space_group_name_H-M   'P 1'
#
loop_
_entity.id
_entity.type
_entity.pdbx_description
1 polymer ?
#
loop_
_entity_poly.entity_id
_entity_poly.type
_entity_poly.pdbx_seq_one_letter_code
_entity_poly.pdbx_strand_id
1 'polypeptide(L)'
;MVDAHRQGRPFFLYYASHHTHYPQFSGQNFAGHSGRGPFGDSLMELDSAVGALMTAVGDLGLLKDTLVIFTADNGPETMRMSRGGCSGPLRCGKGTTFEGGVREPALAFWPGHITPGVTHELASSLDILPTLAALAGAPLPNVTLDGFDLSPLLLGKGKSPRQTMFFYPTFPDEIRGVFAVRSGKYKAHFFTQGSVHSDTTADPACHASSPLTAHEPPLLFDLSEDPGENYNLVGSGAEVTPQALEAMKQLQLLKAQFDASMTFSPSQMARGEDAALQMCCQPSCSPWPTCCHCPGPLR
;
A
#
# COMPACT_ATOMS: atom_id res chain seq x y z
N MET A 1 25.24 -2.39 0.21
CA MET A 1 25.50 -2.33 1.67
C MET A 1 26.99 -2.48 1.97
N VAL A 2 27.63 -3.60 1.61
CA VAL A 2 29.07 -3.84 1.85
C VAL A 2 29.98 -2.71 1.33
N ASP A 3 29.79 -2.27 0.08
CA ASP A 3 30.64 -1.22 -0.50
C ASP A 3 30.45 0.14 0.19
N ALA A 4 29.22 0.48 0.55
CA ALA A 4 28.92 1.71 1.29
C ALA A 4 29.59 1.68 2.68
N HIS A 5 29.51 0.55 3.38
CA HIS A 5 30.19 0.36 4.66
C HIS A 5 31.71 0.48 4.54
N ARG A 6 32.33 -0.17 3.54
CA ARG A 6 33.78 -0.04 3.25
C ARG A 6 34.19 1.40 2.95
N GLN A 7 33.31 2.18 2.34
CA GLN A 7 33.54 3.59 2.02
C GLN A 7 33.18 4.55 3.16
N GLY A 8 32.68 4.05 4.30
CA GLY A 8 32.22 4.89 5.41
C GLY A 8 31.03 5.78 5.06
N ARG A 9 30.13 5.33 4.17
CA ARG A 9 28.95 6.08 3.71
C ARG A 9 27.65 5.38 4.13
N PRO A 10 26.58 6.13 4.46
CA PRO A 10 25.26 5.54 4.64
C PRO A 10 24.75 4.95 3.31
N PHE A 11 23.87 3.96 3.39
CA PHE A 11 23.20 3.38 2.22
C PHE A 11 21.69 3.56 2.32
N PHE A 12 21.04 3.58 1.16
CA PHE A 12 19.59 3.44 1.03
C PHE A 12 19.32 2.29 0.06
N LEU A 13 18.65 1.24 0.54
CA LEU A 13 18.26 0.09 -0.27
C LEU A 13 16.75 0.11 -0.45
N TYR A 14 16.29 0.38 -1.66
CA TYR A 14 14.91 0.17 -2.04
C TYR A 14 14.77 -1.21 -2.68
N TYR A 15 14.34 -2.19 -1.89
CA TYR A 15 14.11 -3.56 -2.35
C TYR A 15 12.63 -3.77 -2.70
N ALA A 16 12.24 -3.40 -3.91
CA ALA A 16 10.90 -3.65 -4.45
C ALA A 16 10.83 -5.08 -5.01
N SER A 17 10.52 -6.05 -4.15
CA SER A 17 10.38 -7.45 -4.56
C SER A 17 9.23 -7.63 -5.55
N HIS A 18 9.35 -8.60 -6.45
CA HIS A 18 8.24 -9.06 -7.28
C HIS A 18 7.29 -9.98 -6.51
N HIS A 19 7.74 -10.59 -5.41
CA HIS A 19 6.87 -11.38 -4.56
C HIS A 19 5.85 -10.44 -3.88
N THR A 20 4.56 -10.74 -3.86
CA THR A 20 3.86 -11.99 -4.24
C THR A 20 2.98 -11.81 -5.48
N HIS A 21 3.40 -10.98 -6.42
CA HIS A 21 2.62 -10.71 -7.63
C HIS A 21 2.52 -11.95 -8.54
N TYR A 22 1.45 -12.04 -9.32
CA TYR A 22 1.27 -13.09 -10.32
C TYR A 22 2.21 -12.91 -11.53
N PRO A 23 2.71 -14.00 -12.16
CA PRO A 23 2.62 -15.39 -11.72
C PRO A 23 3.54 -15.68 -10.53
N GLN A 24 3.07 -16.52 -9.61
CA GLN A 24 3.87 -16.95 -8.45
C GLN A 24 5.09 -17.74 -8.93
N PHE A 25 6.26 -17.41 -8.38
CA PHE A 25 7.52 -18.11 -8.62
C PHE A 25 8.29 -18.27 -7.31
N SER A 26 9.18 -19.25 -7.28
CA SER A 26 10.18 -19.43 -6.24
C SER A 26 11.35 -20.25 -6.77
N GLY A 27 12.50 -20.14 -6.14
CA GLY A 27 13.62 -21.06 -6.25
C GLY A 27 13.29 -22.44 -5.68
N GLN A 28 14.16 -23.39 -6.00
CA GLN A 28 13.96 -24.80 -5.69
C GLN A 28 13.87 -25.09 -4.19
N ASN A 29 14.52 -24.28 -3.35
CA ASN A 29 14.51 -24.45 -1.89
C ASN A 29 13.15 -24.16 -1.23
N PHE A 30 12.24 -23.48 -1.93
CA PHE A 30 10.95 -23.06 -1.40
C PHE A 30 9.77 -23.78 -2.08
N ALA A 31 9.97 -24.31 -3.28
CA ALA A 31 8.93 -24.96 -4.06
C ALA A 31 8.32 -26.15 -3.29
N GLY A 32 7.04 -26.06 -2.96
CA GLY A 32 6.30 -27.09 -2.21
C GLY A 32 6.54 -27.12 -0.70
N HIS A 33 7.21 -26.12 -0.11
CA HIS A 33 7.61 -26.15 1.30
C HIS A 33 6.76 -25.28 2.24
N SER A 34 6.00 -24.31 1.71
CA SER A 34 5.31 -23.32 2.55
C SER A 34 4.04 -23.80 3.25
N GLY A 35 3.45 -24.92 2.81
CA GLY A 35 2.12 -25.36 3.24
C GLY A 35 0.94 -24.50 2.72
N ARG A 36 1.19 -23.44 1.94
CA ARG A 36 0.17 -22.58 1.31
C ARG A 36 0.33 -22.54 -0.22
N GLY A 37 0.84 -23.63 -0.79
CA GLY A 37 1.01 -23.81 -2.23
C GLY A 37 1.83 -22.70 -2.89
N PRO A 38 1.62 -22.42 -4.19
CA PRO A 38 2.49 -21.52 -4.95
C PRO A 38 2.59 -20.08 -4.40
N PHE A 39 1.50 -19.54 -3.87
CA PHE A 39 1.54 -18.22 -3.22
C PHE A 39 2.39 -18.26 -1.96
N GLY A 40 2.21 -19.30 -1.14
CA GLY A 40 3.02 -19.51 0.06
C GLY A 40 4.50 -19.67 -0.25
N ASP A 41 4.86 -20.40 -1.30
CA ASP A 41 6.26 -20.63 -1.67
C ASP A 41 6.93 -19.32 -2.12
N SER A 42 6.22 -18.50 -2.91
CA SER A 42 6.65 -17.15 -3.26
C SER A 42 6.81 -16.25 -2.03
N LEU A 43 5.89 -16.34 -1.05
CA LEU A 43 5.95 -15.54 0.17
C LEU A 43 7.09 -15.99 1.09
N MET A 44 7.33 -17.30 1.17
CA MET A 44 8.40 -17.89 1.96
C MET A 44 9.79 -17.48 1.42
N GLU A 45 9.93 -17.35 0.10
CA GLU A 45 11.15 -16.81 -0.50
C GLU A 45 11.34 -15.32 -0.18
N LEU A 46 10.28 -14.52 -0.19
CA LEU A 46 10.34 -13.11 0.24
C LEU A 46 10.78 -13.00 1.72
N ASP A 47 10.19 -13.81 2.60
CA ASP A 47 10.56 -13.86 4.01
C ASP A 47 12.04 -14.23 4.19
N SER A 48 12.50 -15.27 3.48
CA SER A 48 13.91 -15.66 3.49
C SER A 48 14.84 -14.59 2.91
N ALA A 49 14.41 -13.82 1.90
CA ALA A 49 15.18 -12.73 1.35
C ALA A 49 15.36 -11.58 2.36
N VAL A 50 14.30 -11.24 3.11
CA VAL A 50 14.40 -10.30 4.25
C VAL A 50 15.35 -10.85 5.30
N GLY A 51 15.24 -12.13 5.66
CA GLY A 51 16.18 -12.80 6.58
C GLY A 51 17.64 -12.67 6.14
N ALA A 52 17.93 -12.90 4.85
CA ALA A 52 19.27 -12.75 4.29
C ALA A 52 19.79 -11.29 4.36
N LEU A 53 18.92 -10.30 4.13
CA LEU A 53 19.28 -8.88 4.31
C LEU A 53 19.61 -8.58 5.78
N MET A 54 18.82 -9.10 6.72
CA MET A 54 19.06 -8.94 8.15
C MET A 54 20.37 -9.60 8.59
N THR A 55 20.69 -10.79 8.08
CA THR A 55 21.99 -11.45 8.29
C THR A 55 23.13 -10.59 7.75
N ALA A 56 23.02 -10.09 6.52
CA ALA A 56 24.06 -9.25 5.93
C ALA A 56 24.29 -7.95 6.72
N VAL A 57 23.23 -7.32 7.23
CA VAL A 57 23.34 -6.15 8.13
C VAL A 57 23.99 -6.53 9.47
N GLY A 58 23.63 -7.69 10.02
CA GLY A 58 24.20 -8.26 11.24
C GLY A 58 25.69 -8.54 11.15
N ASP A 59 26.13 -9.22 10.09
CA ASP A 59 27.53 -9.59 9.86
C ASP A 59 28.43 -8.36 9.68
N LEU A 60 27.87 -7.25 9.19
CA LEU A 60 28.55 -5.96 9.09
C LEU A 60 28.55 -5.16 10.41
N GLY A 61 27.89 -5.66 11.45
CA GLY A 61 27.76 -4.96 12.73
C GLY A 61 26.85 -3.73 12.69
N LEU A 62 25.97 -3.60 11.69
CA LEU A 62 25.18 -2.40 11.41
C LEU A 62 23.75 -2.43 11.97
N LEU A 63 23.40 -3.41 12.80
CA LEU A 63 22.02 -3.58 13.30
C LEU A 63 21.47 -2.34 14.02
N LYS A 64 22.29 -1.66 14.82
CA LYS A 64 21.86 -0.45 15.55
C LYS A 64 21.84 0.81 14.68
N ASP A 65 22.45 0.76 13.51
CA ASP A 65 22.62 1.89 12.59
C ASP A 65 21.80 1.73 11.30
N THR A 66 20.93 0.71 11.24
CA THR A 66 20.08 0.41 10.08
C THR A 66 18.62 0.41 10.48
N LEU A 67 17.86 1.36 9.95
CA LEU A 67 16.40 1.32 9.96
C LEU A 67 15.90 0.40 8.83
N VAL A 68 15.07 -0.57 9.17
CA VAL A 68 14.37 -1.44 8.21
C VAL A 68 12.88 -1.18 8.29
N ILE A 69 12.27 -0.90 7.13
CA ILE A 69 10.82 -0.72 6.97
C ILE A 69 10.33 -1.78 5.97
N PHE A 70 9.26 -2.49 6.30
CA PHE A 70 8.59 -3.44 5.43
C PHE A 70 7.13 -3.01 5.23
N THR A 71 6.64 -3.03 4.00
CA THR A 71 5.23 -2.80 3.64
C THR A 71 4.91 -3.45 2.29
N ALA A 72 3.63 -3.52 1.94
CA ALA A 72 3.16 -3.81 0.58
C ALA A 72 2.65 -2.53 -0.12
N ASP A 73 2.39 -2.62 -1.43
CA ASP A 73 1.94 -1.51 -2.29
C ASP A 73 0.41 -1.38 -2.38
N ASN A 74 -0.31 -2.51 -2.33
CA ASN A 74 -1.77 -2.59 -2.33
C ASN A 74 -2.28 -3.94 -1.78
N GLY A 75 -3.58 -4.03 -1.54
CA GLY A 75 -4.25 -5.24 -1.11
C GLY A 75 -4.14 -6.42 -2.09
N PRO A 76 -4.64 -7.62 -1.70
CA PRO A 76 -4.47 -8.84 -2.49
C PRO A 76 -5.30 -8.83 -3.77
N GLU A 77 -4.72 -9.35 -4.86
CA GLU A 77 -5.45 -9.66 -6.09
C GLU A 77 -6.21 -10.98 -5.93
N THR A 78 -7.43 -10.94 -5.41
CA THR A 78 -8.23 -12.13 -5.07
C THR A 78 -8.73 -12.87 -6.30
N MET A 79 -8.78 -12.25 -7.48
CA MET A 79 -9.09 -12.96 -8.74
C MET A 79 -8.11 -14.09 -9.07
N ARG A 80 -6.93 -14.13 -8.42
CA ARG A 80 -5.98 -15.24 -8.50
C ARG A 80 -6.36 -16.42 -7.60
N MET A 81 -7.49 -16.34 -6.89
CA MET A 81 -8.04 -17.38 -6.05
C MET A 81 -6.98 -17.90 -5.05
N SER A 82 -6.74 -19.20 -4.99
CA SER A 82 -5.75 -19.81 -4.10
C SER A 82 -4.29 -19.43 -4.40
N ARG A 83 -4.01 -18.75 -5.52
CA ARG A 83 -2.70 -18.19 -5.89
C ARG A 83 -2.59 -16.68 -5.59
N GLY A 84 -3.61 -16.08 -4.97
CA GLY A 84 -3.63 -14.69 -4.52
C GLY A 84 -3.41 -14.55 -3.01
N GLY A 85 -3.26 -13.30 -2.57
CA GLY A 85 -3.12 -12.96 -1.15
C GLY A 85 -4.45 -13.04 -0.38
N CYS A 86 -4.44 -12.56 0.86
CA CYS A 86 -5.62 -12.55 1.74
C CYS A 86 -5.65 -11.23 2.52
N SER A 87 -6.81 -10.56 2.56
CA SER A 87 -7.03 -9.32 3.29
C SER A 87 -7.44 -9.56 4.75
N GLY A 88 -7.53 -10.83 5.17
CA GLY A 88 -7.90 -11.21 6.53
C GLY A 88 -9.33 -10.77 6.86
N PRO A 89 -9.56 -10.04 7.97
CA PRO A 89 -10.88 -9.55 8.34
C PRO A 89 -11.34 -8.32 7.54
N LEU A 90 -10.47 -7.76 6.68
CA LEU A 90 -10.75 -6.54 5.94
C LEU A 90 -11.53 -6.84 4.67
N ARG A 91 -12.32 -5.86 4.22
CA ARG A 91 -13.23 -6.03 3.10
C ARG A 91 -12.54 -5.86 1.74
N CYS A 92 -12.84 -6.76 0.80
CA CYS A 92 -12.33 -6.78 -0.57
C CYS A 92 -10.78 -6.84 -0.68
N GLY A 93 -10.22 -6.34 -1.78
CA GLY A 93 -8.79 -6.42 -2.12
C GLY A 93 -8.37 -5.37 -3.14
N LYS A 94 -7.37 -5.74 -3.96
CA LYS A 94 -6.74 -4.87 -4.97
C LYS A 94 -7.78 -4.14 -5.83
N GLY A 95 -7.52 -2.86 -6.09
CA GLY A 95 -8.34 -2.02 -6.97
C GLY A 95 -9.62 -1.47 -6.34
N THR A 96 -9.84 -1.66 -5.04
CA THR A 96 -10.97 -1.08 -4.30
C THR A 96 -10.50 -0.12 -3.21
N THR A 97 -11.35 0.80 -2.78
CA THR A 97 -11.09 1.73 -1.66
C THR A 97 -11.59 1.19 -0.31
N PHE A 98 -12.04 -0.07 -0.25
CA PHE A 98 -12.31 -0.79 1.00
C PHE A 98 -10.99 -1.10 1.73
N GLU A 99 -11.06 -1.36 3.04
CA GLU A 99 -9.85 -1.53 3.88
C GLU A 99 -8.94 -2.65 3.38
N GLY A 100 -9.48 -3.73 2.80
CA GLY A 100 -8.69 -4.83 2.26
C GLY A 100 -7.90 -4.46 1.01
N GLY A 101 -8.21 -3.34 0.33
CA GLY A 101 -7.47 -2.83 -0.81
C GLY A 101 -6.38 -1.81 -0.48
N VAL A 102 -6.45 -1.16 0.69
CA VAL A 102 -5.63 0.02 1.03
C VAL A 102 -4.91 -0.05 2.39
N ARG A 103 -5.24 -1.02 3.25
CA ARG A 103 -4.60 -1.19 4.57
C ARG A 103 -3.60 -2.34 4.50
N GLU A 104 -2.32 -1.98 4.44
CA GLU A 104 -1.22 -2.93 4.25
C GLU A 104 -0.55 -3.35 5.57
N PRO A 105 0.11 -4.53 5.61
CA PRO A 105 1.03 -4.83 6.70
C PRO A 105 2.18 -3.83 6.69
N ALA A 106 2.58 -3.34 7.86
CA ALA A 106 3.75 -2.46 8.01
C ALA A 106 4.57 -2.82 9.24
N LEU A 107 5.88 -2.94 9.09
CA LEU A 107 6.83 -3.18 10.17
C LEU A 107 7.97 -2.15 10.11
N ALA A 108 8.40 -1.66 11.27
CA ALA A 108 9.60 -0.85 11.42
C ALA A 108 10.53 -1.47 12.46
N PHE A 109 11.80 -1.63 12.13
CA PHE A 109 12.80 -2.28 12.97
C PHE A 109 14.07 -1.43 13.02
N TRP A 110 14.46 -1.01 14.23
CA TRP A 110 15.71 -0.27 14.46
C TRP A 110 16.18 -0.45 15.91
N PRO A 111 16.99 -1.47 16.19
CA PRO A 111 17.49 -1.81 17.52
C PRO A 111 18.13 -0.64 18.26
N GLY A 112 17.67 -0.38 19.48
CA GLY A 112 18.16 0.73 20.31
C GLY A 112 17.52 2.08 20.02
N HIS A 113 16.62 2.16 19.04
CA HIS A 113 15.86 3.38 18.71
C HIS A 113 14.35 3.15 18.73
N ILE A 114 13.89 2.04 18.16
CA ILE A 114 12.48 1.62 18.20
C ILE A 114 12.28 0.62 19.33
N THR A 115 11.35 0.93 20.24
CA THR A 115 10.91 0.00 21.30
C THR A 115 9.92 -1.02 20.71
N PRO A 116 10.09 -2.33 20.94
CA PRO A 116 9.15 -3.33 20.47
C PRO A 116 7.72 -3.07 20.97
N GLY A 117 6.74 -3.11 20.06
CA GLY A 117 5.34 -2.88 20.39
C GLY A 117 4.43 -2.90 19.16
N VAL A 118 3.15 -2.58 19.39
CA VAL A 118 2.13 -2.41 18.36
C VAL A 118 1.54 -1.02 18.52
N THR A 119 1.35 -0.31 17.41
CA THR A 119 0.67 0.99 17.38
C THR A 119 -0.60 0.92 16.55
N HIS A 120 -1.60 1.70 16.94
CA HIS A 120 -2.84 1.92 16.20
C HIS A 120 -2.95 3.33 15.64
N GLU A 121 -1.86 4.11 15.74
CA GLU A 121 -1.80 5.45 15.17
C GLU A 121 -1.81 5.40 13.65
N LEU A 122 -2.40 6.42 13.02
CA LEU A 122 -2.49 6.46 11.56
C LEU A 122 -1.12 6.73 10.95
N ALA A 123 -0.80 5.97 9.90
CA ALA A 123 0.38 6.13 9.08
C ALA A 123 0.04 5.79 7.62
N SER A 124 0.80 6.34 6.69
CA SER A 124 0.67 6.12 5.25
C SER A 124 2.04 5.89 4.62
N SER A 125 2.09 5.21 3.47
CA SER A 125 3.31 5.14 2.66
C SER A 125 3.79 6.53 2.22
N LEU A 126 2.88 7.51 2.11
CA LEU A 126 3.20 8.92 1.86
C LEU A 126 4.12 9.52 2.93
N ASP A 127 4.11 8.98 4.14
CA ASP A 127 4.91 9.46 5.27
C ASP A 127 6.37 8.99 5.22
N ILE A 128 6.69 7.99 4.37
CA ILE A 128 8.04 7.40 4.30
C ILE A 128 9.07 8.46 3.90
N LEU A 129 8.80 9.26 2.85
CA LEU A 129 9.73 10.29 2.39
C LEU A 129 10.08 11.32 3.48
N PRO A 130 9.10 12.03 4.09
CA PRO A 130 9.43 13.01 5.11
C PRO A 130 10.04 12.40 6.37
N THR A 131 9.64 11.18 6.75
CA THR A 131 10.24 10.47 7.89
C THR A 131 11.72 10.14 7.63
N LEU A 132 12.04 9.57 6.46
CA LEU A 132 13.42 9.24 6.12
C LEU A 132 14.28 10.49 5.95
N ALA A 133 13.73 11.57 5.38
CA ALA A 133 14.43 12.84 5.26
C ALA A 133 14.79 13.44 6.63
N ALA A 134 13.84 13.43 7.57
CA ALA A 134 14.07 13.91 8.93
C ALA A 134 15.16 13.09 9.65
N LEU A 135 15.11 11.76 9.55
CA LEU A 135 16.10 10.86 10.16
C LEU A 135 17.50 10.99 9.54
N ALA A 136 17.59 11.26 8.23
CA ALA A 136 18.85 11.45 7.52
C ALA A 136 19.39 12.89 7.60
N GLY A 137 18.63 13.84 8.17
CA GLY A 137 18.97 15.27 8.13
C GLY A 137 18.98 15.85 6.71
N ALA A 138 18.23 15.24 5.78
CA ALA A 138 18.15 15.69 4.39
C ALA A 138 17.07 16.78 4.23
N PRO A 139 17.31 17.81 3.39
CA PRO A 139 16.29 18.81 3.12
C PRO A 139 15.12 18.20 2.35
N LEU A 140 13.90 18.62 2.70
CA LEU A 140 12.72 18.29 1.90
C LEU A 140 12.71 19.08 0.59
N PRO A 141 12.12 18.50 -0.48
CA PRO A 141 11.91 19.24 -1.72
C PRO A 141 10.97 20.43 -1.49
N ASN A 142 11.14 21.49 -2.29
CA ASN A 142 10.26 22.67 -2.25
C ASN A 142 8.96 22.43 -3.03
N VAL A 143 8.18 21.44 -2.57
CA VAL A 143 6.85 21.09 -3.08
C VAL A 143 5.95 20.79 -1.89
N THR A 144 4.63 20.92 -2.06
CA THR A 144 3.68 20.43 -1.07
C THR A 144 3.77 18.91 -0.98
N LEU A 145 3.91 18.38 0.23
CA LEU A 145 3.91 16.95 0.51
C LEU A 145 2.64 16.58 1.29
N ASP A 146 2.05 15.43 0.96
CA ASP A 146 0.88 14.86 1.65
C ASP A 146 1.26 13.90 2.80
N GLY A 147 2.56 13.72 3.00
CA GLY A 147 3.15 12.91 4.07
C GLY A 147 3.61 13.75 5.25
N PHE A 148 3.79 13.08 6.39
CA PHE A 148 4.29 13.67 7.62
C PHE A 148 5.51 12.91 8.16
N ASP A 149 6.33 13.59 8.95
CA ASP A 149 7.41 12.93 9.69
C ASP A 149 6.86 12.08 10.85
N LEU A 150 7.09 10.77 10.79
CA LEU A 150 6.72 9.79 11.83
C LEU A 150 7.88 9.48 12.78
N SER A 151 9.02 10.17 12.68
CA SER A 151 10.14 9.98 13.60
C SER A 151 9.75 10.14 15.09
N PRO A 152 8.83 11.05 15.50
CA PRO A 152 8.39 11.10 16.90
C PRO A 152 7.70 9.80 17.35
N LEU A 153 6.88 9.20 16.49
CA LEU A 153 6.21 7.92 16.74
C LEU A 153 7.23 6.79 16.84
N LEU A 154 8.10 6.66 15.83
CA LEU A 154 9.08 5.58 15.77
C LEU A 154 10.06 5.60 16.96
N LEU A 155 10.50 6.79 17.36
CA LEU A 155 11.46 6.97 18.44
C LEU A 155 10.80 7.02 19.84
N GLY A 156 9.48 6.84 19.94
CA GLY A 156 8.74 6.89 21.21
C GLY A 156 8.78 8.27 21.88
N LYS A 157 8.94 9.35 21.11
CA LYS A 157 9.04 10.74 21.59
C LYS A 157 7.76 11.55 21.37
N GLY A 158 6.76 10.99 20.68
CA GLY A 158 5.50 11.65 20.39
C GLY A 158 4.53 10.73 19.65
N LYS A 159 3.39 11.32 19.28
CA LYS A 159 2.35 10.68 18.47
C LYS A 159 2.59 10.92 16.98
N SER A 160 1.96 10.12 16.14
CA SER A 160 1.76 10.42 14.74
C SER A 160 1.01 11.75 14.58
N PRO A 161 1.52 12.67 13.74
CA PRO A 161 0.78 13.88 13.38
C PRO A 161 -0.42 13.57 12.46
N ARG A 162 -0.47 12.39 11.83
CA ARG A 162 -1.52 12.04 10.87
C ARG A 162 -2.84 11.78 11.57
N GLN A 163 -3.86 12.54 11.19
CA GLN A 163 -5.24 12.39 11.70
C GLN A 163 -6.23 11.96 10.61
N THR A 164 -5.88 12.12 9.33
CA THR A 164 -6.77 11.91 8.18
C THR A 164 -6.07 11.13 7.07
N MET A 165 -6.86 10.34 6.33
CA MET A 165 -6.48 9.61 5.12
C MET A 165 -7.49 9.86 4.02
N PHE A 166 -7.02 10.00 2.79
CA PHE A 166 -7.82 10.22 1.59
C PHE A 166 -7.55 9.08 0.60
N PHE A 167 -8.60 8.51 0.01
CA PHE A 167 -8.48 7.36 -0.87
C PHE A 167 -9.08 7.68 -2.25
N TYR A 168 -8.23 7.66 -3.27
CA TYR A 168 -8.64 7.76 -4.67
C TYR A 168 -8.91 6.36 -5.27
N PRO A 169 -9.82 6.25 -6.25
CA PRO A 169 -10.06 5.00 -6.97
C PRO A 169 -8.95 4.74 -8.01
N THR A 170 -8.99 3.56 -8.64
CA THR A 170 -8.10 3.20 -9.76
C THR A 170 -8.23 4.16 -10.96
N PHE A 171 -9.43 4.66 -11.23
CA PHE A 171 -9.71 5.60 -12.32
C PHE A 171 -10.32 6.88 -11.75
N PRO A 172 -9.49 7.78 -11.20
CA PRO A 172 -9.98 8.99 -10.55
C PRO A 172 -10.38 10.06 -11.57
N ASP A 173 -11.24 10.98 -11.15
CA ASP A 173 -11.65 12.15 -11.93
C ASP A 173 -11.88 13.37 -11.03
N GLU A 174 -11.73 14.56 -11.59
CA GLU A 174 -11.84 15.84 -10.88
C GLU A 174 -13.26 16.13 -10.35
N ILE A 175 -14.29 15.55 -10.96
CA ILE A 175 -15.69 15.83 -10.59
C ILE A 175 -16.06 15.08 -9.31
N ARG A 176 -15.66 13.80 -9.22
CA ARG A 176 -15.95 12.95 -8.06
C ARG A 176 -14.94 13.14 -6.93
N GLY A 177 -13.69 13.42 -7.26
CA GLY A 177 -12.61 13.58 -6.29
C GLY A 177 -12.33 12.29 -5.51
N VAL A 178 -12.02 12.43 -4.22
CA VAL A 178 -11.74 11.26 -3.34
C VAL A 178 -12.98 10.39 -3.13
N PHE A 179 -12.81 9.06 -3.14
CA PHE A 179 -13.90 8.09 -2.95
C PHE A 179 -14.22 7.84 -1.48
N ALA A 180 -13.19 7.77 -0.65
CA ALA A 180 -13.33 7.59 0.78
C ALA A 180 -12.38 8.53 1.54
N VAL A 181 -12.80 8.90 2.76
CA VAL A 181 -12.00 9.68 3.70
C VAL A 181 -12.09 9.01 5.06
N ARG A 182 -10.96 8.88 5.75
CA ARG A 182 -10.91 8.43 7.15
C ARG A 182 -10.37 9.54 8.02
N SER A 183 -10.99 9.79 9.16
CA SER A 183 -10.46 10.65 10.22
C SER A 183 -10.60 9.96 11.57
N GLY A 184 -9.47 9.76 12.25
CA GLY A 184 -9.40 8.90 13.43
C GLY A 184 -9.95 7.49 13.16
N LYS A 185 -11.01 7.11 13.89
CA LYS A 185 -11.66 5.80 13.77
C LYS A 185 -12.75 5.72 12.70
N TYR A 186 -13.27 6.86 12.25
CA TYR A 186 -14.38 6.88 11.30
C TYR A 186 -13.89 6.95 9.86
N LYS A 187 -14.50 6.16 8.98
CA LYS A 187 -14.29 6.20 7.53
C LYS A 187 -15.62 6.38 6.82
N ALA A 188 -15.67 7.36 5.93
CA ALA A 188 -16.79 7.66 5.06
C ALA A 188 -16.49 7.21 3.63
N HIS A 189 -17.42 6.50 3.00
CA HIS A 189 -17.41 6.22 1.56
C HIS A 189 -18.46 7.10 0.87
N PHE A 190 -17.98 8.02 0.04
CA PHE A 190 -18.81 8.89 -0.82
C PHE A 190 -19.15 8.17 -2.13
N PHE A 191 -18.23 7.33 -2.58
CA PHE A 191 -18.40 6.47 -3.73
C PHE A 191 -17.87 5.08 -3.40
N THR A 192 -18.59 4.04 -3.84
CA THR A 192 -18.13 2.65 -3.77
C THR A 192 -18.08 2.05 -5.17
N GLN A 193 -17.10 1.19 -5.41
CA GLN A 193 -16.96 0.46 -6.66
C GLN A 193 -16.23 -0.86 -6.39
N GLY A 194 -16.68 -1.95 -7.02
CA GLY A 194 -15.94 -3.21 -7.01
C GLY A 194 -14.79 -3.21 -8.03
N SER A 195 -14.04 -4.31 -8.12
CA SER A 195 -12.89 -4.41 -9.02
C SER A 195 -12.73 -5.82 -9.57
N VAL A 196 -12.31 -5.93 -10.84
CA VAL A 196 -11.94 -7.23 -11.44
C VAL A 196 -10.80 -7.90 -10.66
N HIS A 197 -9.90 -7.11 -10.06
CA HIS A 197 -8.82 -7.65 -9.23
C HIS A 197 -9.32 -8.21 -7.89
N SER A 198 -10.52 -7.82 -7.46
CA SER A 198 -11.19 -8.26 -6.23
C SER A 198 -12.32 -9.28 -6.47
N ASP A 199 -12.44 -9.81 -7.70
CA ASP A 199 -13.41 -10.84 -8.06
C ASP A 199 -13.16 -12.18 -7.35
N THR A 200 -14.10 -13.11 -7.53
CA THR A 200 -14.10 -14.51 -7.05
C THR A 200 -14.26 -14.71 -5.54
N THR A 201 -14.37 -13.61 -4.79
CA THR A 201 -14.70 -13.62 -3.36
C THR A 201 -16.19 -13.87 -3.13
N ALA A 202 -16.58 -14.18 -1.89
CA ALA A 202 -18.00 -14.39 -1.56
C ALA A 202 -18.80 -13.08 -1.47
N ASP A 203 -18.15 -11.95 -1.18
CA ASP A 203 -18.81 -10.65 -1.03
C ASP A 203 -19.03 -9.99 -2.40
N PRO A 204 -20.28 -9.83 -2.86
CA PRO A 204 -20.56 -9.25 -4.18
C PRO A 204 -20.10 -7.80 -4.30
N ALA A 205 -19.99 -7.05 -3.19
CA ALA A 205 -19.55 -5.65 -3.23
C ALA A 205 -18.11 -5.48 -3.78
N CYS A 206 -17.33 -6.56 -3.76
CA CYS A 206 -15.96 -6.58 -4.24
C CYS A 206 -15.85 -6.79 -5.76
N HIS A 207 -16.91 -7.30 -6.40
CA HIS A 207 -16.84 -7.80 -7.77
C HIS A 207 -16.88 -6.68 -8.80
N ALA A 208 -16.28 -6.90 -9.97
CA ALA A 208 -16.36 -5.96 -11.09
C ALA A 208 -17.80 -5.63 -11.51
N SER A 209 -18.76 -6.52 -11.22
CA SER A 209 -20.19 -6.31 -11.46
C SER A 209 -20.81 -5.27 -10.54
N SER A 210 -20.18 -4.91 -9.42
CA SER A 210 -20.63 -3.82 -8.54
C SER A 210 -20.23 -2.48 -9.12
N PRO A 211 -21.18 -1.74 -9.74
CA PRO A 211 -20.85 -0.53 -10.46
C PRO A 211 -20.48 0.60 -9.49
N LEU A 212 -19.85 1.63 -10.05
CA LEU A 212 -19.64 2.88 -9.35
C LEU A 212 -20.98 3.44 -8.84
N THR A 213 -21.11 3.56 -7.53
CA THR A 213 -22.32 4.01 -6.84
C THR A 213 -21.98 5.18 -5.92
N ALA A 214 -22.73 6.27 -6.02
CA ALA A 214 -22.62 7.44 -5.15
C ALA A 214 -23.50 7.26 -3.89
N HIS A 215 -23.04 7.80 -2.76
CA HIS A 215 -23.75 7.73 -1.48
C HIS A 215 -23.89 9.12 -0.87
N GLU A 216 -25.13 9.58 -0.68
CA GLU A 216 -25.44 10.82 0.02
C GLU A 216 -26.65 10.60 0.95
N PRO A 217 -26.47 10.65 2.29
CA PRO A 217 -25.19 10.79 3.00
C PRO A 217 -24.21 9.64 2.71
N PRO A 218 -22.89 9.82 2.92
CA PRO A 218 -21.91 8.77 2.69
C PRO A 218 -22.14 7.58 3.63
N LEU A 219 -21.72 6.38 3.22
CA LEU A 219 -21.66 5.24 4.14
C LEU A 219 -20.60 5.54 5.19
N LEU A 220 -20.93 5.39 6.47
CA LEU A 220 -20.05 5.70 7.59
C LEU A 220 -19.77 4.46 8.44
N PHE A 221 -18.50 4.16 8.66
CA PHE A 221 -18.06 3.02 9.46
C PHE A 221 -17.15 3.46 10.62
N ASP A 222 -17.31 2.84 11.79
CA ASP A 222 -16.34 2.93 12.88
C ASP A 222 -15.36 1.76 12.78
N LEU A 223 -14.15 2.02 12.27
CA LEU A 223 -13.14 0.99 12.04
C LEU A 223 -12.47 0.47 13.32
N SER A 224 -12.75 1.07 14.48
CA SER A 224 -12.28 0.53 15.76
C SER A 224 -13.12 -0.65 16.25
N GLU A 225 -14.38 -0.71 15.82
CA GLU A 225 -15.32 -1.77 16.19
C GLU A 225 -15.69 -2.66 14.99
N ASP A 226 -15.74 -2.10 13.79
CA ASP A 226 -16.06 -2.76 12.53
C ASP A 226 -14.98 -2.51 11.45
N PRO A 227 -13.77 -3.10 11.61
CA PRO A 227 -12.71 -2.99 10.61
C PRO A 227 -13.06 -3.67 9.27
N GLY A 228 -14.12 -4.49 9.24
CA GLY A 228 -14.61 -5.17 8.05
C GLY A 228 -15.66 -4.38 7.26
N GLU A 229 -16.01 -3.15 7.69
CA GLU A 229 -16.93 -2.26 6.97
C GLU A 229 -18.28 -2.92 6.63
N ASN A 230 -18.88 -3.62 7.60
CA ASN A 230 -20.12 -4.36 7.45
C ASN A 230 -21.36 -3.54 7.83
N TYR A 231 -21.24 -2.69 8.86
CA TYR A 231 -22.38 -2.03 9.50
C TYR A 231 -22.28 -0.50 9.33
N ASN A 232 -23.00 0.00 8.33
CA ASN A 232 -23.11 1.44 8.11
C ASN A 232 -23.87 2.11 9.27
N LEU A 233 -23.25 3.13 9.88
CA LEU A 233 -23.80 3.90 10.99
C LEU A 233 -24.89 4.91 10.56
N VAL A 234 -25.01 5.19 9.26
CA VAL A 234 -25.94 6.19 8.72
C VAL A 234 -26.80 5.54 7.64
N GLY A 235 -27.99 5.05 8.02
CA GLY A 235 -28.90 4.36 7.09
C GLY A 235 -30.32 4.23 7.63
N SER A 236 -31.24 3.76 6.80
CA SER A 236 -32.65 3.62 7.16
C SER A 236 -32.83 2.69 8.37
N GLY A 237 -33.27 3.25 9.50
CA GLY A 237 -33.56 2.51 10.74
C GLY A 237 -32.44 2.53 11.78
N ALA A 238 -31.28 3.12 11.51
CA ALA A 238 -30.22 3.29 12.51
C ALA A 238 -30.47 4.56 13.35
N GLU A 239 -30.39 4.44 14.68
CA GLU A 239 -30.33 5.61 15.56
C GLU A 239 -28.92 6.21 15.46
N VAL A 240 -28.77 7.27 14.67
CA VAL A 240 -27.48 7.92 14.44
C VAL A 240 -27.06 8.66 15.71
N THR A 241 -25.96 8.22 16.31
CA THR A 241 -25.43 8.87 17.52
C THR A 241 -24.94 10.29 17.20
N PRO A 242 -24.97 11.23 18.17
CA PRO A 242 -24.40 12.57 17.98
C PRO A 242 -22.94 12.55 17.54
N GLN A 243 -22.15 11.58 18.01
CA GLN A 243 -20.74 11.40 17.65
C GLN A 243 -20.59 10.97 16.17
N ALA A 244 -21.42 10.05 15.69
CA ALA A 244 -21.41 9.63 14.29
C ALA A 244 -21.84 10.76 13.36
N LEU A 245 -22.84 11.55 13.77
CA LEU A 245 -23.30 12.72 13.03
C LEU A 245 -22.20 13.79 12.92
N GLU A 246 -21.47 14.05 14.00
CA GLU A 246 -20.35 15.01 13.99
C GLU A 246 -19.20 14.52 13.11
N ALA A 247 -18.84 13.24 13.22
CA ALA A 247 -17.82 12.64 12.36
C ALA A 247 -18.20 12.72 10.87
N MET A 248 -19.48 12.47 10.53
CA MET A 248 -19.97 12.59 9.16
C MET A 248 -19.80 14.02 8.62
N LYS A 249 -20.20 15.04 9.39
CA LYS A 249 -20.03 16.45 8.99
C LYS A 249 -18.56 16.80 8.78
N GLN A 250 -17.70 16.35 9.70
CA GLN A 250 -16.25 16.56 9.60
C GLN A 250 -15.69 15.91 8.33
N LEU A 251 -16.07 14.67 8.02
CA LEU A 251 -15.59 13.95 6.85
C LEU A 251 -16.08 14.56 5.53
N GLN A 252 -17.33 15.03 5.49
CA GLN A 252 -17.86 15.79 4.35
C GLN A 252 -17.06 17.08 4.11
N LEU A 253 -16.76 17.84 5.18
CA LEU A 253 -15.94 19.05 5.08
C LEU A 253 -14.52 18.74 4.61
N LEU A 254 -13.88 17.71 5.18
CA LEU A 254 -12.52 17.29 4.80
C LEU A 254 -12.45 16.90 3.31
N LYS A 255 -13.42 16.14 2.81
CA LYS A 255 -13.52 15.82 1.38
C LYS A 255 -13.62 17.10 0.54
N ALA A 256 -14.57 17.98 0.87
CA ALA A 256 -14.81 19.19 0.09
C ALA A 256 -13.58 20.12 0.05
N GLN A 257 -12.89 20.28 1.19
CA GLN A 257 -11.67 21.08 1.26
C GLN A 257 -10.53 20.45 0.46
N PHE A 258 -10.35 19.13 0.57
CA PHE A 258 -9.29 18.43 -0.15
C PHE A 258 -9.51 18.49 -1.65
N ASP A 259 -10.70 18.13 -2.13
CA ASP A 259 -11.04 18.18 -3.55
C ASP A 259 -10.94 19.60 -4.12
N ALA A 260 -11.31 20.65 -3.37
CA ALA A 260 -11.17 22.03 -3.80
C ALA A 260 -9.70 22.52 -3.86
N SER A 261 -8.81 21.93 -3.06
CA SER A 261 -7.39 22.28 -3.03
C SER A 261 -6.55 21.53 -4.07
N MET A 262 -7.05 20.39 -4.55
CA MET A 262 -6.32 19.50 -5.44
C MET A 262 -6.53 19.87 -6.91
N THR A 263 -5.44 19.93 -7.66
CA THR A 263 -5.47 20.01 -9.13
C THR A 263 -4.84 18.76 -9.70
N PHE A 264 -5.56 18.07 -10.58
CA PHE A 264 -5.04 16.88 -11.23
C PHE A 264 -3.98 17.26 -12.25
N SER A 265 -2.85 16.57 -12.21
CA SER A 265 -1.84 16.69 -13.26
C SER A 265 -2.30 15.99 -14.54
N PRO A 266 -1.84 16.42 -15.72
CA PRO A 266 -2.11 15.71 -16.97
C PRO A 266 -1.76 14.23 -16.87
N SER A 267 -2.72 13.37 -17.21
CA SER A 267 -2.57 11.91 -17.09
C SER A 267 -1.43 11.41 -17.96
N GLN A 268 -0.41 10.81 -17.33
CA GLN A 268 0.70 10.18 -18.04
C GLN A 268 0.24 8.94 -18.81
N MET A 269 -0.70 8.18 -18.25
CA MET A 269 -1.25 6.97 -18.88
C MET A 269 -2.10 7.30 -20.12
N ALA A 270 -2.67 8.51 -20.20
CA ALA A 270 -3.45 8.95 -21.35
C ALA A 270 -2.59 9.40 -22.56
N ARG A 271 -1.26 9.40 -22.44
CA ARG A 271 -0.34 9.80 -23.52
C ARG A 271 -0.26 8.78 -24.67
N GLY A 272 -0.89 7.62 -24.51
CA GLY A 272 -0.88 6.52 -25.47
C GLY A 272 0.31 5.58 -25.29
N GLU A 273 0.34 4.55 -26.13
CA GLU A 273 1.37 3.51 -26.12
C GLU A 273 2.15 3.55 -27.43
N ASP A 274 3.46 3.33 -27.34
CA ASP A 274 4.33 3.13 -28.49
C ASP A 274 5.06 1.81 -28.33
N ALA A 275 4.74 0.86 -29.22
CA ALA A 275 5.36 -0.46 -29.25
C ALA A 275 6.89 -0.39 -29.36
N ALA A 276 7.45 0.66 -30.00
CA ALA A 276 8.89 0.85 -30.11
C ALA A 276 9.58 1.11 -28.76
N LEU A 277 8.83 1.44 -27.70
CA LEU A 277 9.36 1.66 -26.36
C LEU A 277 9.54 0.36 -25.55
N GLN A 278 9.10 -0.81 -26.03
CA GLN A 278 9.36 -2.06 -25.31
C GLN A 278 10.86 -2.35 -25.29
N MET A 279 11.37 -2.77 -24.14
CA MET A 279 12.78 -3.11 -23.98
C MET A 279 13.14 -4.34 -24.82
N CYS A 280 14.26 -4.26 -25.54
CA CYS A 280 14.78 -5.35 -26.35
C CYS A 280 16.28 -5.52 -26.08
N CYS A 281 16.68 -6.75 -25.72
CA CYS A 281 18.09 -7.07 -25.44
C CYS A 281 18.99 -7.00 -26.69
N GLN A 282 18.36 -6.98 -27.88
CA GLN A 282 19.00 -6.85 -29.17
C GLN A 282 18.34 -5.67 -29.92
N PRO A 283 18.85 -4.43 -29.77
CA PRO A 283 18.14 -3.22 -30.23
C PRO A 283 17.70 -3.18 -31.70
N SER A 284 18.35 -3.94 -32.58
CA SER A 284 18.06 -3.99 -34.02
C SER A 284 17.50 -5.34 -34.49
N CYS A 285 16.96 -6.16 -33.59
CA CYS A 285 16.53 -7.50 -33.95
C CYS A 285 15.28 -7.50 -34.84
N SER A 286 15.15 -8.53 -35.67
CA SER A 286 13.96 -8.77 -36.50
C SER A 286 13.73 -10.28 -36.65
N PRO A 287 12.49 -10.79 -36.54
CA PRO A 287 11.23 -10.05 -36.36
C PRO A 287 10.96 -9.62 -34.91
N TRP A 288 10.66 -8.34 -34.70
CA TRP A 288 10.24 -7.77 -33.41
C TRP A 288 8.75 -8.07 -33.13
N PRO A 289 8.34 -8.34 -31.88
CA PRO A 289 9.14 -8.42 -30.64
C PRO A 289 9.75 -9.81 -30.39
N THR A 290 9.45 -10.81 -31.23
CA THR A 290 9.83 -12.21 -30.97
C THR A 290 11.34 -12.47 -30.87
N CYS A 291 12.15 -11.64 -31.52
CA CYS A 291 13.61 -11.72 -31.46
C CYS A 291 14.22 -11.10 -30.19
N CYS A 292 13.43 -10.42 -29.36
CA CYS A 292 13.89 -9.76 -28.14
C CYS A 292 14.12 -10.75 -26.99
N HIS A 293 15.07 -11.68 -27.15
CA HIS A 293 15.42 -12.66 -26.12
C HIS A 293 16.95 -12.76 -25.94
N CYS A 294 17.38 -12.89 -24.68
CA CYS A 294 18.78 -13.16 -24.31
C CYS A 294 18.80 -13.99 -23.03
N PRO A 295 18.43 -15.29 -23.10
CA PRO A 295 18.36 -16.11 -21.89
C PRO A 295 19.72 -16.12 -21.20
N GLY A 296 19.71 -15.84 -19.89
CA GLY A 296 20.90 -16.03 -19.07
C GLY A 296 21.34 -17.50 -19.08
N PRO A 297 22.58 -17.80 -18.64
CA PRO A 297 22.98 -19.19 -18.45
C PRO A 297 22.00 -19.87 -17.50
N LEU A 298 21.47 -21.04 -17.89
CA LEU A 298 20.69 -21.90 -16.99
C LEU A 298 21.56 -22.19 -15.77
N ARG A 299 21.18 -21.64 -14.60
CA ARG A 299 21.81 -21.93 -13.31
C ARG A 299 20.98 -22.95 -12.57
#